data_AF-J1L1D1-F1
#
_entry.id   AF-J1L1D1-F1
#
_cell.length_a   1.000
_cell.length_b   1.000
_cell.length_c   1.000
_cell.angle_alpha   90.00
_cell.angle_beta   90.00
_cell.angle_gamma   90.00
#
_symmetry.space_group_name_H-M   'P 1'
#
loop_
_entity.id
_entity.type
_entity.pdbx_description
1 polymer ?
#
loop_
_entity_poly.entity_id
_entity_poly.type
_entity_poly.pdbx_seq_one_letter_code
_entity_poly.pdbx_strand_id
1 'polypeptide(L)'
;MTGIMVRTEGLDVSYGDTRVLEAVSLAVQEGSFIGILGPNGCGKTTLLRALSRIIEPAAGTVMVDGREIGEYSIRGLATIMGAVPQETAVTFDFTVEEIVQMGRHPHLGRLSSMGEEDYAICRHAMEITNTAYLADRLITEISGGERQRVLIARALAQRPRVLLLDEPTSHLDISHQIEILSIIRGLVPQVTVIGVFHDINLAAYFCDTIILMEQARIAAVGTPAAVITDRNIREVFGVEMIVRTHPITGRPYVVPRYEPGPVVERPLRVHVVCGGGTGAETLYALRSAGHEVTVGVLSANDSDCTTADGLGIRVIREPPFAPISRRSLEEYVAVLQVSDVVVVTGMPVGPGNIDNLRALLSHAGLMVFLLSPGGADPADHDYTGGEATAILDALLNNGAVRVGSVSELLDRLAARRADRA
;
A
#
# COMPACT_ATOMS: atom_id res chain seq x y z
N MET A 1 -2.19 31.67 -10.86
CA MET A 1 -1.38 30.61 -11.49
C MET A 1 -0.17 30.44 -10.61
N THR A 2 -0.06 29.31 -9.91
CA THR A 2 1.11 28.98 -9.08
C THR A 2 2.34 28.83 -9.98
N GLY A 3 3.47 29.40 -9.57
CA GLY A 3 4.72 29.33 -10.33
C GLY A 3 5.44 28.00 -10.09
N ILE A 4 6.49 27.74 -10.89
CA ILE A 4 7.42 26.64 -10.62
C ILE A 4 8.36 27.08 -9.50
N MET A 5 8.35 26.35 -8.37
CA MET A 5 9.18 26.64 -7.20
C MET A 5 10.55 25.95 -7.28
N VAL A 6 10.60 24.69 -7.70
CA VAL A 6 11.86 23.94 -7.89
C VAL A 6 11.87 23.31 -9.27
N ARG A 7 12.99 23.38 -9.98
CA ARG A 7 13.16 22.76 -11.29
C ARG A 7 14.54 22.15 -11.43
N THR A 8 14.63 21.00 -12.08
CA THR A 8 15.90 20.43 -12.54
C THR A 8 15.86 20.24 -14.05
N GLU A 9 17.01 20.41 -14.69
CA GLU A 9 17.18 20.17 -16.13
C GLU A 9 18.40 19.27 -16.35
N GLY A 10 18.17 18.05 -16.82
CA GLY A 10 19.24 17.12 -17.21
C GLY A 10 20.22 16.79 -16.08
N LEU A 11 19.74 16.64 -14.85
CA LEU A 11 20.58 16.49 -13.68
C LEU A 11 21.31 15.14 -13.64
N ASP A 12 22.65 15.18 -13.66
CA ASP A 12 23.53 14.02 -13.50
C ASP A 12 24.27 14.11 -12.17
N VAL A 13 24.30 13.04 -11.40
CA VAL A 13 25.07 12.96 -10.14
C VAL A 13 25.80 11.62 -10.07
N SER A 14 27.09 11.67 -9.73
CA SER A 14 27.95 10.49 -9.62
C SER A 14 28.75 10.52 -8.32
N TYR A 15 29.00 9.35 -7.73
CA TYR A 15 30.01 9.17 -6.67
C TYR A 15 31.14 8.33 -7.23
N GLY A 16 32.31 8.95 -7.45
CA GLY A 16 33.38 8.33 -8.23
C GLY A 16 32.88 7.93 -9.61
N ASP A 17 33.12 6.68 -10.00
CA ASP A 17 32.69 6.14 -11.30
C ASP A 17 31.23 5.67 -11.33
N THR A 18 30.52 5.70 -10.19
CA THR A 18 29.15 5.20 -10.09
C THR A 18 28.16 6.35 -10.34
N ARG A 19 27.42 6.28 -11.45
CA ARG A 19 26.30 7.19 -11.73
C ARG A 19 25.10 6.83 -10.85
N VAL A 20 24.58 7.83 -10.14
CA VAL A 20 23.44 7.66 -9.21
C VAL A 20 22.21 8.42 -9.65
N LEU A 21 22.36 9.51 -10.42
CA LEU A 21 21.29 10.17 -11.16
C LEU A 21 21.73 10.37 -12.61
N GLU A 22 20.81 10.18 -13.55
CA GLU A 22 21.05 10.35 -14.97
C GLU A 22 19.91 11.13 -15.65
N ALA A 23 20.24 12.30 -16.20
CA ALA A 23 19.39 13.20 -16.95
C ALA A 23 18.06 13.56 -16.24
N VAL A 24 18.08 13.67 -14.92
CA VAL A 24 16.86 13.86 -14.11
C VAL A 24 16.31 15.27 -14.30
N SER A 25 15.11 15.36 -14.88
CA SER A 25 14.41 16.62 -15.13
C SER A 25 13.02 16.60 -14.47
N LEU A 26 12.73 17.57 -13.63
CA LEU A 26 11.45 17.70 -12.94
C LEU A 26 11.08 19.16 -12.72
N ALA A 27 9.78 19.43 -12.53
CA ALA A 27 9.27 20.74 -12.16
C ALA A 27 8.24 20.60 -11.03
N VAL A 28 8.48 21.32 -9.95
CA VAL A 28 7.70 21.30 -8.71
C VAL A 28 6.91 22.59 -8.63
N GLN A 29 5.59 22.49 -8.55
CA GLN A 29 4.72 23.66 -8.44
C GLN A 29 4.78 24.23 -7.02
N GLU A 30 4.71 25.54 -6.91
CA GLU A 30 4.60 26.21 -5.61
C GLU A 30 3.33 25.74 -4.86
N GLY A 31 3.48 25.47 -3.56
CA GLY A 31 2.38 25.07 -2.69
C GLY A 31 1.82 23.68 -3.01
N SER A 32 2.68 22.75 -3.45
CA SER A 32 2.31 21.36 -3.71
C SER A 32 3.16 20.38 -2.91
N PHE A 33 2.63 19.18 -2.68
CA PHE A 33 3.32 18.09 -2.00
C PHE A 33 3.75 17.01 -3.00
N ILE A 34 5.06 16.89 -3.21
CA ILE A 34 5.68 15.93 -4.12
C ILE A 34 6.23 14.76 -3.31
N GLY A 35 5.86 13.55 -3.72
CA GLY A 35 6.41 12.30 -3.18
C GLY A 35 7.35 11.63 -4.17
N ILE A 36 8.59 11.37 -3.76
CA ILE A 36 9.57 10.59 -4.52
C ILE A 36 9.51 9.14 -4.03
N LEU A 37 9.15 8.24 -4.93
CA LEU A 37 9.07 6.79 -4.72
C LEU A 37 10.09 6.07 -5.59
N GLY A 38 10.45 4.86 -5.20
CA GLY A 38 11.32 3.98 -5.98
C GLY A 38 12.08 2.99 -5.08
N PRO A 39 12.72 1.96 -5.66
CA PRO A 39 13.46 0.96 -4.92
C PRO A 39 14.65 1.55 -4.14
N ASN A 40 15.21 0.76 -3.24
CA ASN A 40 16.44 1.16 -2.55
C ASN A 40 17.58 1.28 -3.55
N GLY A 41 18.44 2.28 -3.36
CA GLY A 41 19.58 2.54 -4.25
C GLY A 41 19.25 3.24 -5.57
N CYS A 42 18.00 3.59 -5.87
CA CYS A 42 17.65 4.26 -7.14
C CYS A 42 17.96 5.76 -7.20
N GLY A 43 18.54 6.34 -6.14
CA GLY A 43 19.00 7.74 -6.13
C GLY A 43 18.10 8.77 -5.42
N LYS A 44 17.00 8.38 -4.77
CA LYS A 44 16.03 9.29 -4.10
C LYS A 44 16.68 10.31 -3.16
N THR A 45 17.45 9.82 -2.18
CA THR A 45 18.19 10.68 -1.23
C THR A 45 19.26 11.51 -1.93
N THR A 46 19.88 11.00 -2.99
CA THR A 46 20.87 11.76 -3.78
C THR A 46 20.20 12.91 -4.54
N LEU A 47 18.98 12.70 -5.05
CA LEU A 47 18.17 13.77 -5.65
C LEU A 47 17.85 14.85 -4.62
N LEU A 48 17.37 14.47 -3.43
CA LEU A 48 17.14 15.46 -2.35
C LEU A 48 18.41 16.23 -1.97
N ARG A 49 19.57 15.57 -1.89
CA ARG A 49 20.87 16.20 -1.60
C ARG A 49 21.32 17.16 -2.69
N ALA A 50 21.06 16.83 -3.97
CA ALA A 50 21.33 17.74 -5.08
C ALA A 50 20.39 18.95 -5.06
N LEU A 51 19.09 18.74 -4.78
CA LEU A 51 18.11 19.81 -4.62
C LEU A 51 18.42 20.78 -3.47
N SER A 52 19.15 20.32 -2.45
CA SER A 52 19.59 21.13 -1.29
C SER A 52 21.01 21.68 -1.41
N ARG A 53 21.69 21.46 -2.55
CA ARG A 53 23.11 21.83 -2.75
C ARG A 53 24.07 21.19 -1.73
N ILE A 54 23.69 20.08 -1.11
CA ILE A 54 24.62 19.26 -0.31
C ILE A 54 25.61 18.55 -1.23
N ILE A 55 25.16 18.19 -2.43
CA ILE A 55 25.97 17.58 -3.48
C ILE A 55 25.87 18.45 -4.73
N GLU A 56 27.02 18.72 -5.34
CA GLU A 56 27.09 19.40 -6.62
C GLU A 56 26.87 18.39 -7.76
N PRO A 57 25.93 18.66 -8.68
CA PRO A 57 25.72 17.81 -9.85
C PRO A 57 26.95 17.79 -10.77
N ALA A 58 27.18 16.65 -11.43
CA ALA A 58 28.22 16.53 -12.45
C ALA A 58 27.80 17.24 -13.76
N ALA A 59 26.50 17.27 -14.04
CA ALA A 59 25.91 18.01 -15.15
C ALA A 59 24.45 18.39 -14.84
N GLY A 60 23.90 19.28 -15.67
CA GLY A 60 22.54 19.80 -15.52
C GLY A 60 22.47 20.95 -14.52
N THR A 61 21.25 21.46 -14.33
CA THR A 61 21.00 22.61 -13.47
C THR A 61 19.89 22.33 -12.45
N VAL A 62 19.97 23.01 -11.32
CA VAL A 62 18.93 23.06 -10.29
C VAL A 62 18.55 24.52 -10.10
N MET A 63 17.27 24.83 -10.25
CA MET A 63 16.71 26.16 -10.01
C MET A 63 15.71 26.12 -8.86
N VAL A 64 15.76 27.14 -8.01
CA VAL A 64 14.84 27.37 -6.91
C VAL A 64 14.33 28.81 -7.03
N ASP A 65 13.01 28.99 -6.98
CA ASP A 65 12.37 30.31 -7.08
C ASP A 65 12.82 31.11 -8.32
N GLY A 66 12.97 30.42 -9.46
CA GLY A 66 13.38 31.01 -10.73
C GLY A 66 14.86 31.35 -10.86
N ARG A 67 15.70 31.02 -9.88
CA ARG A 67 17.15 31.31 -9.88
C ARG A 67 17.96 30.02 -9.73
N GLU A 68 19.11 29.94 -10.40
CA GLU A 68 20.01 28.80 -10.24
C GLU A 68 20.52 28.67 -8.79
N ILE A 69 20.53 27.45 -8.26
CA ILE A 69 20.86 27.17 -6.85
C ILE A 69 22.29 27.60 -6.49
N GLY A 70 23.19 27.60 -7.48
CA GLY A 70 24.59 28.00 -7.35
C GLY A 70 24.77 29.49 -7.03
N GLU A 71 23.83 30.33 -7.49
CA GLU A 71 23.89 31.78 -7.31
C GLU A 71 23.46 32.26 -5.93
N TYR A 72 22.79 31.42 -5.15
CA TYR A 72 22.50 31.70 -3.75
C TYR A 72 23.78 31.57 -2.93
N SER A 73 23.93 32.40 -1.90
CA SER A 73 24.85 32.05 -0.82
C SER A 73 24.26 30.88 -0.02
N ILE A 74 25.11 30.07 0.63
CA ILE A 74 24.63 28.95 1.48
C ILE A 74 23.62 29.46 2.52
N ARG A 75 23.89 30.63 3.13
CA ARG A 75 22.98 31.27 4.08
C ARG A 75 21.65 31.69 3.42
N GLY A 76 21.70 32.31 2.24
CA GLY A 76 20.51 32.74 1.52
C GLY A 76 19.66 31.56 1.01
N LEU A 77 20.29 30.43 0.66
CA LEU A 77 19.57 29.21 0.33
C LEU A 77 18.85 28.64 1.57
N ALA A 78 19.51 28.64 2.73
CA ALA A 78 18.94 28.14 3.98
C ALA A 78 17.79 29.01 4.54
N THR A 79 17.57 30.24 4.02
CA THR A 79 16.39 31.04 4.37
C THR A 79 15.17 30.72 3.49
N ILE A 80 15.36 30.05 2.35
CA ILE A 80 14.27 29.67 1.44
C ILE A 80 13.97 28.17 1.46
N MET A 81 14.95 27.35 1.85
CA MET A 81 14.87 25.90 1.85
C MET A 81 15.24 25.31 3.20
N GLY A 82 14.32 24.52 3.76
CA GLY A 82 14.55 23.72 4.96
C GLY A 82 14.60 22.24 4.61
N ALA A 83 15.40 21.48 5.37
CA ALA A 83 15.54 20.04 5.17
C ALA A 83 15.41 19.29 6.50
N VAL A 84 14.68 18.17 6.46
CA VAL A 84 14.55 17.21 7.55
C VAL A 84 15.22 15.91 7.08
N PRO A 85 16.44 15.62 7.54
CA PRO A 85 17.15 14.41 7.16
C PRO A 85 16.55 13.17 7.86
N GLN A 86 16.79 11.99 7.29
CA GLN A 86 16.35 10.69 7.82
C GLN A 86 16.93 10.41 9.21
N GLU A 87 18.22 10.69 9.41
CA GLU A 87 18.89 10.54 10.70
C GLU A 87 19.53 11.86 11.11
N THR A 88 19.27 12.27 12.35
CA THR A 88 20.06 13.32 13.02
C THR A 88 20.72 12.67 14.23
N ALA A 89 22.02 12.41 14.14
CA ALA A 89 22.81 12.04 15.31
C ALA A 89 22.92 13.27 16.21
N VAL A 90 22.09 13.35 17.25
CA VAL A 90 22.21 14.38 18.26
C VAL A 90 23.08 13.82 19.38
N THR A 91 24.36 14.19 19.36
CA THR A 91 25.38 13.66 20.29
C THR A 91 25.49 14.48 21.57
N PHE A 92 24.79 15.61 21.67
CA PHE A 92 24.89 16.55 22.78
C PHE A 92 23.51 16.78 23.42
N ASP A 93 23.52 17.02 24.73
CA ASP A 93 22.32 17.26 25.53
C ASP A 93 21.81 18.71 25.36
N PHE A 94 21.21 18.98 24.21
CA PHE A 94 20.45 20.22 23.99
C PHE A 94 18.98 20.03 24.38
N THR A 95 18.36 21.09 24.87
CA THR A 95 16.91 21.11 25.06
C THR A 95 16.20 21.10 23.70
N VAL A 96 14.95 20.64 23.69
CA VAL A 96 14.10 20.69 22.50
C VAL A 96 13.98 22.13 21.99
N GLU A 97 13.81 23.10 22.89
CA GLU A 97 13.72 24.51 22.49
C GLU A 97 15.01 24.97 21.79
N GLU A 98 16.18 24.67 22.35
CA GLU A 98 17.47 25.01 21.74
C GLU A 98 17.62 24.41 20.35
N ILE A 99 17.22 23.15 20.14
CA ILE A 99 17.24 22.50 18.83
C ILE A 99 16.36 23.25 17.82
N VAL A 100 15.17 23.70 18.23
CA VAL A 100 14.28 24.47 17.34
C VAL A 100 14.87 25.85 17.04
N GLN A 101 15.45 26.51 18.04
CA GLN A 101 16.11 27.81 17.90
C GLN A 101 17.27 27.77 16.89
N MET A 102 17.98 26.64 16.73
CA MET A 102 18.99 26.46 15.69
C MET A 102 18.43 26.66 14.26
N GLY A 103 17.12 26.51 14.08
CA GLY A 103 16.44 26.85 12.82
C GLY A 103 16.55 28.33 12.46
N ARG A 104 16.79 29.24 13.41
CA ARG A 104 16.93 30.68 13.14
C ARG A 104 18.32 31.10 12.67
N HIS A 105 19.33 30.23 12.77
CA HIS A 105 20.72 30.55 12.40
C HIS A 105 20.91 31.24 11.03
N PRO A 106 20.20 30.86 9.93
CA PRO A 106 20.35 31.53 8.65
C PRO A 106 19.94 33.00 8.64
N HIS A 107 19.04 33.39 9.56
CA HIS A 107 18.48 34.74 9.67
C HIS A 107 19.30 35.64 10.61
N LEU A 108 20.19 35.07 11.42
CA LEU A 108 20.98 35.82 12.40
C LEU A 108 22.30 36.35 11.80
N GLY A 109 22.62 37.61 12.12
CA GLY A 109 23.95 38.19 11.86
C GLY A 109 25.07 37.49 12.65
N ARG A 110 26.33 37.60 12.22
CA ARG A 110 27.48 36.92 12.86
C ARG A 110 27.69 37.29 14.35
N LEU A 111 27.14 38.42 14.80
CA LEU A 111 27.24 38.94 16.17
C LEU A 111 25.86 39.27 16.76
N SER A 112 24.78 38.80 16.13
CA SER A 112 23.42 39.08 16.55
C SER A 112 22.90 37.93 17.40
N SER A 113 22.31 38.25 18.55
CA SER A 113 21.47 37.31 19.30
C SER A 113 20.07 37.24 18.70
N MET A 114 19.32 36.20 19.06
CA MET A 114 17.90 36.13 18.75
C MET A 114 17.13 37.30 19.38
N GLY A 115 16.17 37.85 18.62
CA GLY A 115 15.19 38.82 19.14
C GLY A 115 13.89 38.15 19.57
N GLU A 116 12.96 38.93 20.13
CA GLU A 116 11.62 38.44 20.52
C GLU A 116 10.86 37.80 19.36
N GLU A 117 11.00 38.32 18.14
CA GLU A 117 10.38 37.76 16.94
C GLU A 117 10.91 36.35 16.62
N ASP A 118 12.22 36.11 16.77
CA ASP A 118 12.81 34.80 16.52
C ASP A 118 12.30 33.76 17.54
N TYR A 119 12.18 34.14 18.81
CA TYR A 119 11.58 33.28 19.84
C TYR A 119 10.11 32.98 19.56
N ALA A 120 9.34 33.98 19.10
CA ALA A 120 7.94 33.79 18.72
C ALA A 120 7.80 32.83 17.54
N ILE A 121 8.68 32.92 16.53
CA ILE A 121 8.71 31.99 15.39
C ILE A 121 9.00 30.56 15.86
N CYS A 122 9.98 30.37 16.76
CA CYS A 122 10.32 29.04 17.28
C CYS A 122 9.15 28.44 18.07
N ARG A 123 8.52 29.22 18.94
CA ARG A 123 7.35 28.80 19.72
C ARG A 123 6.19 28.39 18.81
N HIS A 124 5.90 29.20 17.80
CA HIS A 124 4.85 28.89 16.84
C HIS A 124 5.14 27.60 16.05
N ALA A 125 6.39 27.38 15.65
CA ALA A 125 6.80 26.14 15.00
C ALA A 125 6.57 24.92 15.91
N MET A 126 6.90 25.04 17.20
CA MET A 126 6.66 24.00 18.20
C MET A 126 5.17 23.74 18.46
N GLU A 127 4.33 24.77 18.42
CA GLU A 127 2.88 24.62 18.52
C GLU A 127 2.30 23.85 17.33
N ILE A 128 2.69 24.20 16.10
CA ILE A 128 2.27 23.51 14.87
C ILE A 128 2.62 22.02 14.93
N THR A 129 3.82 21.70 15.42
CA THR A 129 4.30 20.32 15.50
C THR A 129 3.90 19.62 16.78
N ASN A 130 3.10 20.25 17.65
CA ASN A 130 2.72 19.73 18.96
C ASN A 130 3.92 19.25 19.79
N THR A 131 4.94 20.09 19.94
CA THR A 131 6.16 19.85 20.72
C THR A 131 6.42 20.93 21.77
N ALA A 132 5.55 21.92 21.90
CA ALA A 132 5.69 23.00 22.88
C ALA A 132 5.82 22.49 24.34
N TYR A 133 5.13 21.40 24.69
CA TYR A 133 5.19 20.79 26.02
C TYR A 133 6.55 20.10 26.32
N LEU A 134 7.40 19.93 25.31
CA LEU A 134 8.70 19.28 25.43
C LEU A 134 9.86 20.29 25.54
N ALA A 135 9.58 21.60 25.51
CA ALA A 135 10.59 22.64 25.32
C ALA A 135 11.83 22.50 26.22
N ASP A 136 11.62 22.23 27.52
CA ASP A 136 12.69 22.12 28.52
C ASP A 136 13.31 20.71 28.60
N ARG A 137 12.76 19.71 27.92
CA ARG A 137 13.29 18.34 27.94
C ARG A 137 14.50 18.22 27.03
N LEU A 138 15.40 17.32 27.38
CA LEU A 138 16.54 17.01 26.51
C LEU A 138 16.06 16.20 25.30
N ILE A 139 16.63 16.49 24.14
CA ILE A 139 16.37 15.77 22.90
C ILE A 139 16.70 14.27 22.97
N THR A 140 17.57 13.88 23.90
CA THR A 140 17.98 12.51 24.20
C THR A 140 16.98 11.75 25.09
N GLU A 141 16.01 12.46 25.71
CA GLU A 141 15.03 11.90 26.66
C GLU A 141 13.64 11.68 26.05
N ILE A 142 13.42 12.11 24.80
CA ILE A 142 12.11 12.04 24.13
C ILE A 142 12.05 10.85 23.17
N SER A 143 10.83 10.43 22.83
CA SER A 143 10.62 9.33 21.87
C SER A 143 11.10 9.68 20.46
N GLY A 144 11.31 8.66 19.62
CA GLY A 144 11.71 8.86 18.23
C GLY A 144 10.71 9.71 17.41
N GLY A 145 9.41 9.51 17.65
CA GLY A 145 8.35 10.31 17.01
C GLY A 145 8.33 11.76 17.46
N GLU A 146 8.49 12.01 18.77
CA GLU A 146 8.63 13.38 19.29
C GLU A 146 9.88 14.06 18.73
N ARG A 147 11.02 13.36 18.69
CA ARG A 147 12.27 13.85 18.09
C ARG A 147 12.06 14.26 16.64
N GLN A 148 11.34 13.46 15.87
CA GLN A 148 11.04 13.79 14.48
C GLN A 148 10.18 15.06 14.36
N ARG A 149 9.15 15.21 15.20
CA ARG A 149 8.35 16.45 15.27
C ARG A 149 9.20 17.67 15.63
N VAL A 150 10.17 17.51 16.52
CA VAL A 150 11.13 18.59 16.87
C VAL A 150 12.02 18.96 15.68
N LEU A 151 12.51 17.99 14.91
CA LEU A 151 13.31 18.26 13.71
C LEU A 151 12.50 18.98 12.62
N ILE A 152 11.22 18.63 12.48
CA ILE A 152 10.29 19.36 11.62
C ILE A 152 10.10 20.79 12.16
N ALA A 153 9.86 20.97 13.47
CA ALA A 153 9.72 22.28 14.10
C ALA A 153 10.94 23.18 13.83
N ARG A 154 12.15 22.63 13.97
CA ARG A 154 13.41 23.31 13.63
C ARG A 154 13.45 23.75 12.16
N ALA A 155 13.04 22.88 11.25
CA ALA A 155 12.98 23.24 9.83
C ALA A 155 11.92 24.33 9.56
N LEU A 156 10.76 24.28 10.23
CA LEU A 156 9.72 25.31 10.11
C LEU A 156 10.12 26.64 10.73
N ALA A 157 10.93 26.63 11.80
CA ALA A 157 11.48 27.85 12.38
C ALA A 157 12.35 28.63 11.38
N GLN A 158 12.91 27.99 10.34
CA GLN A 158 13.58 28.70 9.23
C GLN A 158 12.61 29.55 8.39
N ARG A 159 11.30 29.34 8.50
CA ARG A 159 10.26 29.86 7.59
C ARG A 159 10.57 29.57 6.11
N PRO A 160 10.83 28.31 5.75
CA PRO A 160 11.21 27.97 4.39
C PRO A 160 10.02 28.10 3.44
N ARG A 161 10.30 28.37 2.17
CA ARG A 161 9.32 28.24 1.08
C ARG A 161 9.33 26.84 0.46
N VAL A 162 10.44 26.10 0.63
CA VAL A 162 10.60 24.70 0.23
C VAL A 162 11.02 23.86 1.43
N LEU A 163 10.29 22.80 1.72
CA LEU A 163 10.62 21.81 2.75
C LEU A 163 10.98 20.48 2.10
N LEU A 164 12.21 20.03 2.31
CA LEU A 164 12.73 18.74 1.86
C LEU A 164 12.65 17.73 2.99
N LEU A 165 12.11 16.56 2.73
CA LEU A 165 11.89 15.51 3.73
C LEU A 165 12.52 14.20 3.26
N ASP A 166 13.60 13.77 3.89
CA ASP A 166 14.25 12.49 3.57
C ASP A 166 13.71 11.43 4.52
N GLU A 167 12.75 10.63 4.05
CA GLU A 167 12.10 9.56 4.81
C GLU A 167 11.61 9.99 6.21
N PRO A 168 10.76 11.03 6.29
CA PRO A 168 10.43 11.67 7.56
C PRO A 168 9.61 10.80 8.52
N THR A 169 9.19 9.62 8.07
CA THR A 169 8.33 8.68 8.79
C THR A 169 9.02 7.34 9.09
N SER A 170 10.32 7.22 8.78
CA SER A 170 11.07 5.99 9.05
C SER A 170 11.15 5.68 10.54
N HIS A 171 11.09 4.40 10.90
CA HIS A 171 11.14 3.90 12.28
C HIS A 171 10.01 4.39 13.22
N LEU A 172 8.92 4.95 12.68
CA LEU A 172 7.74 5.35 13.44
C LEU A 172 6.60 4.34 13.26
N ASP A 173 5.77 4.20 14.29
CA ASP A 173 4.50 3.48 14.15
C ASP A 173 3.51 4.26 13.27
N ILE A 174 2.49 3.55 12.77
CA ILE A 174 1.52 4.09 11.80
C ILE A 174 0.81 5.35 12.33
N SER A 175 0.51 5.42 13.64
CA SER A 175 -0.16 6.58 14.23
C SER A 175 0.71 7.83 14.09
N HIS A 176 1.97 7.73 14.53
CA HIS A 176 2.93 8.83 14.43
C HIS A 176 3.25 9.21 12.98
N GLN A 177 3.32 8.24 12.06
CA GLN A 177 3.49 8.52 10.63
C GLN A 177 2.35 9.38 10.07
N ILE A 178 1.10 9.00 10.36
CA ILE A 178 -0.09 9.73 9.91
C ILE A 178 -0.15 11.13 10.52
N GLU A 179 0.12 11.27 11.82
CA GLU A 179 0.15 12.56 12.51
C GLU A 179 1.15 13.53 11.86
N ILE A 180 2.39 13.06 11.64
CA ILE A 180 3.45 13.87 11.03
C ILE A 180 3.09 14.29 9.61
N LEU A 181 2.62 13.35 8.78
CA LEU A 181 2.24 13.66 7.40
C LEU A 181 1.01 14.57 7.33
N SER A 182 0.11 14.49 8.32
CA SER A 182 -1.04 15.40 8.44
C SER A 182 -0.62 16.83 8.79
N ILE A 183 0.34 16.99 9.71
CA ILE A 183 0.96 18.29 10.02
C ILE A 183 1.59 18.86 8.75
N ILE A 184 2.43 18.07 8.06
CA ILE A 184 3.09 18.48 6.81
C ILE A 184 2.05 18.88 5.75
N ARG A 185 0.97 18.09 5.59
CA ARG A 185 -0.09 18.39 4.62
C ARG A 185 -0.78 19.72 4.93
N GLY A 186 -0.97 20.07 6.19
CA GLY A 186 -1.53 21.36 6.62
C GLY A 186 -0.67 22.56 6.23
N LEU A 187 0.64 22.35 6.00
CA LEU A 187 1.60 23.40 5.63
C LEU A 187 1.66 23.66 4.12
N VAL A 188 1.23 22.69 3.30
CA VAL A 188 1.33 22.73 1.83
C VAL A 188 0.75 24.02 1.20
N PRO A 189 -0.34 24.63 1.70
CA PRO A 189 -0.83 25.90 1.16
C PRO A 189 0.18 27.06 1.24
N GLN A 190 1.17 26.98 2.13
CA GLN A 190 2.16 28.03 2.40
C GLN A 190 3.60 27.60 2.05
N VAL A 191 3.85 26.29 1.97
CA VAL A 191 5.18 25.71 1.80
C VAL A 191 5.13 24.63 0.73
N THR A 192 6.09 24.63 -0.18
CA THR A 192 6.25 23.56 -1.17
C THR A 192 7.00 22.39 -0.53
N VAL A 193 6.47 21.18 -0.59
CA VAL A 193 7.06 20.02 0.10
C VAL A 193 7.55 18.99 -0.92
N ILE A 194 8.78 18.52 -0.76
CA ILE A 194 9.34 17.41 -1.54
C ILE A 194 9.82 16.35 -0.56
N GLY A 195 9.14 15.20 -0.52
CA GLY A 195 9.44 14.11 0.41
C GLY A 195 9.84 12.82 -0.30
N VAL A 196 10.77 12.08 0.28
CA VAL A 196 11.08 10.70 -0.10
C VAL A 196 10.27 9.75 0.77
N PHE A 197 9.65 8.77 0.13
CA PHE A 197 8.78 7.80 0.78
C PHE A 197 9.18 6.37 0.45
N HIS A 198 8.96 5.47 1.41
CA HIS A 198 9.03 4.02 1.22
C HIS A 198 7.65 3.39 1.06
N ASP A 199 6.66 3.92 1.76
CA ASP A 199 5.30 3.40 1.70
C ASP A 199 4.53 4.07 0.54
N ILE A 200 4.16 3.26 -0.44
CA ILE A 200 3.42 3.68 -1.63
C ILE A 200 2.04 4.23 -1.25
N ASN A 201 1.37 3.63 -0.25
CA ASN A 201 0.04 4.05 0.18
C ASN A 201 0.08 5.39 0.91
N LEU A 202 1.08 5.63 1.77
CA LEU A 202 1.25 6.94 2.42
C LEU A 202 1.54 8.04 1.38
N ALA A 203 2.46 7.77 0.44
CA ALA A 203 2.75 8.72 -0.63
C ALA A 203 1.51 9.01 -1.48
N ALA A 204 0.77 7.95 -1.86
CA ALA A 204 -0.49 8.08 -2.58
C ALA A 204 -1.49 8.94 -1.83
N TYR A 205 -1.60 8.77 -0.51
CA TYR A 205 -2.58 9.45 0.33
C TYR A 205 -2.29 10.94 0.53
N PHE A 206 -1.03 11.33 0.72
CA PHE A 206 -0.67 12.70 1.13
C PHE A 206 -0.14 13.59 -0.01
N CYS A 207 0.47 13.01 -1.05
CA CYS A 207 1.15 13.78 -2.10
C CYS A 207 0.18 14.18 -3.24
N ASP A 208 0.36 15.36 -3.80
CA ASP A 208 -0.37 15.82 -4.99
C ASP A 208 0.24 15.27 -6.27
N THR A 209 1.57 15.09 -6.28
CA THR A 209 2.33 14.56 -7.41
C THR A 209 3.31 13.51 -6.92
N ILE A 210 3.46 12.43 -7.67
CA ILE A 210 4.42 11.36 -7.42
C ILE A 210 5.49 11.38 -8.51
N ILE A 211 6.74 11.25 -8.10
CA ILE A 211 7.89 10.96 -8.97
C ILE A 211 8.32 9.54 -8.65
N LEU A 212 8.18 8.64 -9.61
CA LEU A 212 8.63 7.25 -9.49
C LEU A 212 10.00 7.11 -10.15
N MET A 213 10.99 6.71 -9.38
CA MET A 213 12.37 6.55 -9.81
C MET A 213 12.76 5.07 -9.93
N GLU A 214 13.56 4.78 -10.94
CA GLU A 214 14.13 3.46 -11.20
C GLU A 214 15.51 3.64 -11.85
N GLN A 215 16.50 2.85 -11.42
CA GLN A 215 17.84 2.80 -12.05
C GLN A 215 18.42 4.20 -12.37
N ALA A 216 18.51 5.08 -11.37
CA ALA A 216 19.05 6.45 -11.48
C ALA A 216 18.23 7.44 -12.34
N ARG A 217 17.07 7.03 -12.87
CA ARG A 217 16.23 7.85 -13.75
C ARG A 217 14.81 7.98 -13.19
N ILE A 218 14.05 8.91 -13.78
CA ILE A 218 12.61 9.03 -13.56
C ILE A 218 11.90 8.07 -14.50
N ALA A 219 11.15 7.11 -13.94
CA ALA A 219 10.30 6.17 -14.69
C ALA A 219 8.93 6.77 -15.00
N ALA A 220 8.33 7.49 -14.05
CA ALA A 220 7.03 8.15 -14.24
C ALA A 220 6.87 9.38 -13.33
N VAL A 221 6.08 10.37 -13.78
CA VAL A 221 5.70 11.56 -13.00
C VAL A 221 4.25 11.90 -13.28
N GLY A 222 3.51 12.27 -12.25
CA GLY A 222 2.12 12.72 -12.39
C GLY A 222 1.34 12.63 -11.10
N THR A 223 0.01 12.67 -11.19
CA THR A 223 -0.86 12.45 -10.03
C THR A 223 -0.67 11.02 -9.49
N PRO A 224 -0.99 10.76 -8.21
CA PRO A 224 -0.94 9.41 -7.66
C PRO A 224 -1.64 8.37 -8.54
N ALA A 225 -2.84 8.68 -9.06
CA ALA A 225 -3.61 7.76 -9.91
C ALA A 225 -2.95 7.47 -11.27
N ALA A 226 -2.21 8.41 -11.84
CA ALA A 226 -1.50 8.22 -13.10
C ALA A 226 -0.20 7.43 -12.94
N VAL A 227 0.46 7.56 -11.78
CA VAL A 227 1.77 6.95 -11.53
C VAL A 227 1.66 5.59 -10.85
N ILE A 228 0.77 5.44 -9.87
CA ILE A 228 0.61 4.21 -9.09
C ILE A 228 -0.37 3.30 -9.84
N THR A 229 0.17 2.59 -10.84
CA THR A 229 -0.55 1.61 -11.67
C THR A 229 0.06 0.23 -11.46
N ASP A 230 -0.69 -0.84 -11.73
CA ASP A 230 -0.20 -2.22 -11.63
C ASP A 230 1.05 -2.43 -12.50
N ARG A 231 1.05 -1.84 -13.71
CA ARG A 231 2.19 -1.85 -14.63
C ARG A 231 3.42 -1.17 -14.04
N ASN A 232 3.32 0.10 -13.63
CA ASN A 232 4.48 0.84 -13.15
C ASN A 232 5.06 0.23 -11.87
N ILE A 233 4.21 -0.26 -10.97
CA ILE A 233 4.66 -0.91 -9.75
C ILE A 233 5.40 -2.22 -10.06
N ARG A 234 4.89 -3.03 -10.99
CA ARG A 234 5.57 -4.25 -11.45
C ARG A 234 6.92 -3.95 -12.09
N GLU A 235 6.97 -2.99 -13.01
CA GLU A 235 8.20 -2.63 -13.73
C GLU A 235 9.27 -2.10 -12.76
N VAL A 236 8.90 -1.18 -11.87
CA VAL A 236 9.87 -0.49 -10.99
C VAL A 236 10.26 -1.29 -9.76
N PHE A 237 9.32 -1.99 -9.11
CA PHE A 237 9.57 -2.70 -7.86
C PHE A 237 9.72 -4.22 -8.04
N GLY A 238 9.41 -4.76 -9.23
CA GLY A 238 9.49 -6.20 -9.50
C GLY A 238 8.46 -7.04 -8.76
N VAL A 239 7.36 -6.44 -8.29
CA VAL A 239 6.33 -7.11 -7.48
C VAL A 239 4.94 -6.96 -8.11
N GLU A 240 4.17 -8.03 -8.06
CA GLU A 240 2.76 -8.02 -8.46
C GLU A 240 1.91 -7.40 -7.35
N MET A 241 1.22 -6.31 -7.66
CA MET A 241 0.36 -5.60 -6.72
C MET A 241 -1.02 -5.39 -7.34
N ILE A 242 -2.06 -5.51 -6.53
CA ILE A 242 -3.41 -5.11 -6.90
C ILE A 242 -3.55 -3.63 -6.57
N VAL A 243 -3.76 -2.82 -7.61
CA VAL A 243 -4.10 -1.40 -7.45
C VAL A 243 -5.62 -1.24 -7.45
N ARG A 244 -6.14 -0.50 -6.47
CA ARG A 244 -7.56 -0.16 -6.32
C ARG A 244 -7.71 1.31 -5.98
N THR A 245 -8.90 1.85 -6.21
CA THR A 245 -9.25 3.21 -5.83
C THR A 245 -9.91 3.19 -4.45
N HIS A 246 -9.41 3.98 -3.52
CA HIS A 246 -9.98 4.09 -2.19
C HIS A 246 -11.38 4.73 -2.28
N PRO A 247 -12.43 4.11 -1.73
CA PRO A 247 -13.82 4.52 -1.97
C PRO A 247 -14.15 5.90 -1.39
N ILE A 248 -13.45 6.31 -0.32
CA ILE A 248 -13.69 7.61 0.35
C ILE A 248 -12.87 8.74 -0.27
N THR A 249 -11.60 8.50 -0.60
CA THR A 249 -10.66 9.57 -0.98
C THR A 249 -10.45 9.67 -2.49
N GLY A 250 -10.87 8.67 -3.27
CA GLY A 250 -10.61 8.58 -4.70
C GLY A 250 -9.14 8.36 -5.07
N ARG A 251 -8.26 8.20 -4.07
CA ARG A 251 -6.82 8.00 -4.27
C ARG A 251 -6.50 6.52 -4.49
N PRO A 252 -5.45 6.16 -5.26
CA PRO A 252 -5.07 4.77 -5.40
C PRO A 252 -4.50 4.23 -4.09
N TYR A 253 -4.69 2.94 -3.86
CA TYR A 253 -3.95 2.17 -2.86
C TYR A 253 -3.55 0.83 -3.47
N VAL A 254 -2.44 0.30 -2.97
CA VAL A 254 -1.86 -0.96 -3.42
C VAL A 254 -1.91 -1.99 -2.30
N VAL A 255 -2.23 -3.21 -2.68
CA VAL A 255 -2.09 -4.40 -1.83
C VAL A 255 -1.32 -5.47 -2.59
N PRO A 256 -0.48 -6.27 -1.93
CA PRO A 256 0.19 -7.40 -2.58
C PRO A 256 -0.80 -8.28 -3.32
N ARG A 257 -0.50 -8.59 -4.58
CA ARG A 257 -1.19 -9.68 -5.25
C ARG A 257 -0.59 -10.95 -4.69
N TYR A 258 -1.43 -11.76 -4.05
CA TYR A 258 -1.01 -13.10 -3.64
C TYR A 258 -0.65 -13.92 -4.87
N GLU A 259 0.60 -14.38 -4.93
CA GLU A 259 1.03 -15.29 -5.98
C GLU A 259 0.30 -16.63 -5.83
N PRO A 260 -0.05 -17.30 -6.95
CA PRO A 260 -0.51 -18.68 -6.87
C PRO A 260 0.57 -19.52 -6.16
N GLY A 261 0.12 -20.52 -5.41
CA GLY A 261 0.99 -21.44 -4.70
C GLY A 261 2.08 -22.06 -5.57
N PRO A 262 3.11 -22.68 -4.97
CA PRO A 262 4.18 -23.34 -5.72
C PRO A 262 3.59 -24.29 -6.77
N VAL A 263 4.18 -24.31 -7.98
CA VAL A 263 3.78 -25.26 -9.02
C VAL A 263 3.96 -26.66 -8.48
N VAL A 264 2.86 -27.39 -8.35
CA VAL A 264 2.85 -28.75 -7.86
C VAL A 264 2.73 -29.72 -9.02
N GLU A 265 3.53 -30.80 -9.01
CA GLU A 265 3.66 -31.75 -10.14
C GLU A 265 2.33 -32.43 -10.56
N ARG A 266 1.32 -32.44 -9.67
CA ARG A 266 -0.02 -32.98 -9.93
C ARG A 266 -1.07 -32.16 -9.16
N PRO A 267 -1.52 -31.01 -9.68
CA PRO A 267 -2.59 -30.25 -9.04
C PRO A 267 -3.90 -31.04 -9.11
N LEU A 268 -4.68 -31.04 -8.02
CA LEU A 268 -6.07 -31.48 -8.09
C LEU A 268 -6.94 -30.38 -8.68
N ARG A 269 -7.93 -30.75 -9.49
CA ARG A 269 -9.03 -29.89 -9.90
C ARG A 269 -10.08 -29.86 -8.79
N VAL A 270 -10.03 -28.82 -7.95
CA VAL A 270 -10.90 -28.66 -6.79
C VAL A 270 -12.01 -27.69 -7.15
N HIS A 271 -13.25 -28.17 -7.05
CA HIS A 271 -14.43 -27.36 -7.29
C HIS A 271 -15.04 -26.90 -5.97
N VAL A 272 -15.25 -25.60 -5.80
CA VAL A 272 -15.72 -25.02 -4.54
C VAL A 272 -17.12 -24.44 -4.69
N VAL A 273 -18.07 -25.00 -3.97
CA VAL A 273 -19.42 -24.47 -3.83
C VAL A 273 -19.44 -23.52 -2.63
N CYS A 274 -19.51 -22.22 -2.91
CA CYS A 274 -19.49 -21.15 -1.92
C CYS A 274 -20.45 -20.01 -2.30
N GLY A 275 -20.64 -19.08 -1.38
CA GLY A 275 -21.47 -17.89 -1.54
C GLY A 275 -21.61 -17.13 -0.22
N GLY A 276 -21.98 -15.85 -0.29
CA GLY A 276 -22.13 -15.03 0.92
C GLY A 276 -20.81 -14.74 1.65
N GLY A 277 -19.67 -14.89 0.98
CA GLY A 277 -18.34 -14.60 1.53
C GLY A 277 -17.69 -15.76 2.30
N THR A 278 -18.28 -16.96 2.29
CA THR A 278 -17.75 -18.14 2.98
C THR A 278 -16.63 -18.82 2.21
N GLY A 279 -16.49 -18.53 0.92
CA GLY A 279 -15.50 -19.12 0.02
C GLY A 279 -14.11 -18.51 0.13
N ALA A 280 -14.00 -17.23 0.50
CA ALA A 280 -12.78 -16.46 0.35
C ALA A 280 -11.50 -17.15 0.89
N GLU A 281 -11.52 -17.61 2.15
CA GLU A 281 -10.39 -18.30 2.78
C GLU A 281 -10.06 -19.62 2.07
N THR A 282 -11.09 -20.39 1.69
CA THR A 282 -10.93 -21.70 1.05
C THR A 282 -10.36 -21.57 -0.36
N LEU A 283 -10.89 -20.63 -1.15
CA LEU A 283 -10.40 -20.35 -2.50
C LEU A 283 -8.93 -19.92 -2.47
N TYR A 284 -8.59 -19.05 -1.52
CA TYR A 284 -7.22 -18.61 -1.30
C TYR A 284 -6.30 -19.78 -0.95
N ALA A 285 -6.66 -20.58 0.05
CA ALA A 285 -5.84 -21.68 0.54
C ALA A 285 -5.60 -22.75 -0.54
N LEU A 286 -6.61 -23.09 -1.32
CA LEU A 286 -6.49 -24.06 -2.42
C LEU A 286 -5.60 -23.54 -3.55
N ARG A 287 -5.74 -22.27 -3.95
CA ARG A 287 -4.83 -21.65 -4.94
C ARG A 287 -3.41 -21.53 -4.42
N SER A 288 -3.24 -21.22 -3.15
CA SER A 288 -1.93 -21.12 -2.47
C SER A 288 -1.26 -22.47 -2.24
N ALA A 289 -2.02 -23.56 -2.26
CA ALA A 289 -1.50 -24.93 -2.30
C ALA A 289 -1.24 -25.43 -3.74
N GLY A 290 -1.44 -24.57 -4.75
CA GLY A 290 -1.14 -24.81 -6.16
C GLY A 290 -2.18 -25.65 -6.89
N HIS A 291 -3.40 -25.76 -6.37
CA HIS A 291 -4.49 -26.49 -7.02
C HIS A 291 -5.15 -25.69 -8.16
N GLU A 292 -5.75 -26.41 -9.10
CA GLU A 292 -6.66 -25.83 -10.09
C GLU A 292 -8.02 -25.66 -9.44
N VAL A 293 -8.45 -24.43 -9.23
CA VAL A 293 -9.68 -24.13 -8.49
C VAL A 293 -10.74 -23.61 -9.44
N THR A 294 -11.95 -24.13 -9.31
CA THR A 294 -13.17 -23.59 -9.92
C THR A 294 -14.20 -23.32 -8.85
N VAL A 295 -15.18 -22.46 -9.13
CA VAL A 295 -16.25 -22.12 -8.19
C VAL A 295 -17.62 -22.47 -8.74
N GLY A 296 -18.57 -22.65 -7.84
CA GLY A 296 -19.99 -22.74 -8.16
C GLY A 296 -20.52 -21.50 -8.87
N VAL A 297 -21.79 -21.55 -9.28
CA VAL A 297 -22.45 -20.40 -9.88
C VAL A 297 -22.63 -19.34 -8.79
N LEU A 298 -22.08 -18.15 -9.02
CA LEU A 298 -22.09 -17.04 -8.06
C LEU A 298 -22.91 -15.87 -8.59
N SER A 299 -23.54 -15.13 -7.68
CA SER A 299 -24.14 -13.84 -8.02
C SER A 299 -23.04 -12.82 -8.32
N ALA A 300 -23.24 -11.95 -9.32
CA ALA A 300 -22.23 -10.99 -9.76
C ALA A 300 -21.76 -9.99 -8.68
N ASN A 301 -22.56 -9.78 -7.63
CA ASN A 301 -22.25 -8.88 -6.51
C ASN A 301 -21.80 -9.64 -5.24
N ASP A 302 -21.57 -10.95 -5.34
CA ASP A 302 -21.12 -11.75 -4.21
C ASP A 302 -19.64 -11.46 -3.87
N SER A 303 -19.33 -11.41 -2.58
CA SER A 303 -17.95 -11.26 -2.09
C SER A 303 -17.04 -12.41 -2.55
N ASP A 304 -17.56 -13.63 -2.67
CA ASP A 304 -16.83 -14.78 -3.20
C ASP A 304 -16.60 -14.65 -4.72
N CYS A 305 -17.50 -13.99 -5.45
CA CYS A 305 -17.29 -13.68 -6.86
C CYS A 305 -16.14 -12.69 -7.02
N THR A 306 -16.11 -11.66 -6.19
CA THR A 306 -15.02 -10.67 -6.15
C THR A 306 -13.69 -11.33 -5.78
N THR A 307 -13.71 -12.27 -4.84
CA THR A 307 -12.52 -13.01 -4.40
C THR A 307 -12.00 -13.93 -5.51
N ALA A 308 -12.88 -14.68 -6.16
CA ALA A 308 -12.53 -15.55 -7.29
C ALA A 308 -11.91 -14.74 -8.45
N ASP A 309 -12.46 -13.56 -8.77
CA ASP A 309 -11.88 -12.62 -9.74
C ASP A 309 -10.48 -12.16 -9.33
N GLY A 310 -10.30 -11.81 -8.06
CA GLY A 310 -9.01 -11.42 -7.49
C GLY A 310 -7.94 -12.51 -7.59
N LEU A 311 -8.36 -13.78 -7.52
CA LEU A 311 -7.49 -14.97 -7.61
C LEU A 311 -7.33 -15.51 -9.04
N GLY A 312 -7.96 -14.88 -10.04
CA GLY A 312 -7.94 -15.32 -11.44
C GLY A 312 -8.66 -16.64 -11.67
N ILE A 313 -9.66 -16.98 -10.84
CA ILE A 313 -10.47 -18.19 -10.96
C ILE A 313 -11.63 -17.95 -11.93
N ARG A 314 -11.92 -18.91 -12.80
CA ARG A 314 -13.09 -18.84 -13.70
C ARG A 314 -14.39 -18.92 -12.89
N VAL A 315 -15.30 -17.98 -13.13
CA VAL A 315 -16.60 -17.88 -12.46
C VAL A 315 -17.74 -17.90 -13.48
N ILE A 316 -18.76 -18.74 -13.23
CA ILE A 316 -20.06 -18.67 -13.93
C ILE A 316 -20.93 -17.71 -13.13
N ARG A 317 -21.37 -16.61 -13.74
CA ARG A 317 -22.06 -15.51 -13.04
C ARG A 317 -23.54 -15.45 -13.37
N GLU A 318 -24.34 -15.16 -12.35
CA GLU A 318 -25.75 -14.81 -12.50
C GLU A 318 -26.03 -13.39 -11.99
N PRO A 319 -27.08 -12.72 -12.51
CA PRO A 319 -27.55 -11.47 -11.94
C PRO A 319 -27.91 -11.63 -10.45
N PRO A 320 -27.73 -10.59 -9.63
CA PRO A 320 -28.13 -10.63 -8.23
C PRO A 320 -29.60 -11.04 -8.07
N PHE A 321 -29.87 -11.94 -7.11
CA PHE A 321 -31.21 -12.46 -6.78
C PHE A 321 -31.89 -13.30 -7.88
N ALA A 322 -31.23 -13.55 -9.01
CA ALA A 322 -31.74 -14.45 -10.04
C ALA A 322 -31.45 -15.93 -9.67
N PRO A 323 -32.35 -16.86 -10.02
CA PRO A 323 -32.03 -18.28 -9.96
C PRO A 323 -30.97 -18.65 -11.01
N ILE A 324 -30.28 -19.77 -10.78
CA ILE A 324 -29.31 -20.30 -11.74
C ILE A 324 -30.02 -20.62 -13.05
N SER A 325 -29.61 -19.95 -14.14
CA SER A 325 -30.19 -20.19 -15.45
C SER A 325 -29.81 -21.57 -15.95
N ARG A 326 -30.65 -22.15 -16.83
CA ARG A 326 -30.37 -23.45 -17.46
C ARG A 326 -29.00 -23.49 -18.15
N ARG A 327 -28.61 -22.38 -18.82
CA ARG A 327 -27.32 -22.26 -19.48
C ARG A 327 -26.17 -22.36 -18.46
N SER A 328 -26.25 -21.59 -17.38
CA SER A 328 -25.23 -21.62 -16.32
C SER A 328 -25.17 -22.98 -15.64
N LEU A 329 -26.32 -23.65 -15.46
CA LEU A 329 -26.39 -25.00 -14.91
C LEU A 329 -25.74 -26.04 -15.83
N GLU A 330 -25.94 -25.95 -17.14
CA GLU A 330 -25.29 -26.83 -18.13
C GLU A 330 -23.76 -26.63 -18.13
N GLU A 331 -23.29 -25.39 -18.07
CA GLU A 331 -21.86 -25.07 -17.95
C GLU A 331 -21.28 -25.55 -16.61
N TYR A 332 -22.03 -25.36 -15.52
CA TYR A 332 -21.67 -25.79 -14.17
C TYR A 332 -21.49 -27.31 -14.07
N VAL A 333 -22.44 -28.07 -14.63
CA VAL A 333 -22.36 -29.54 -14.66
C VAL A 333 -21.13 -30.02 -15.44
N ALA A 334 -20.77 -29.37 -16.55
CA ALA A 334 -19.56 -29.71 -17.30
C ALA A 334 -18.28 -29.51 -16.46
N VAL A 335 -18.25 -28.50 -15.58
CA VAL A 335 -17.13 -28.29 -14.64
C VAL A 335 -17.09 -29.40 -13.58
N LEU A 336 -18.23 -29.81 -13.03
CA LEU A 336 -18.30 -30.88 -12.04
C LEU A 336 -17.77 -32.22 -12.58
N GLN A 337 -18.08 -32.55 -13.84
CA GLN A 337 -17.65 -33.81 -14.48
C GLN A 337 -16.13 -33.97 -14.56
N VAL A 338 -15.39 -32.86 -14.69
CA VAL A 338 -13.93 -32.86 -14.76
C VAL A 338 -13.27 -32.56 -13.42
N SER A 339 -14.04 -32.42 -12.33
CA SER A 339 -13.49 -32.10 -11.01
C SER A 339 -13.00 -33.36 -10.29
N ASP A 340 -11.87 -33.26 -9.61
CA ASP A 340 -11.31 -34.37 -8.82
C ASP A 340 -11.92 -34.44 -7.43
N VAL A 341 -12.26 -33.27 -6.86
CA VAL A 341 -12.82 -33.10 -5.52
C VAL A 341 -13.79 -31.91 -5.53
N VAL A 342 -14.87 -32.02 -4.77
CA VAL A 342 -15.80 -30.91 -4.50
C VAL A 342 -15.68 -30.50 -3.02
N VAL A 343 -15.65 -29.20 -2.76
CA VAL A 343 -15.70 -28.62 -1.41
C VAL A 343 -16.94 -27.74 -1.31
N VAL A 344 -17.83 -28.04 -0.38
CA VAL A 344 -19.01 -27.23 -0.08
C VAL A 344 -18.73 -26.47 1.20
N THR A 345 -18.74 -25.14 1.14
CA THR A 345 -18.62 -24.28 2.34
C THR A 345 -19.96 -24.13 3.04
N GLY A 346 -19.97 -23.68 4.29
CA GLY A 346 -21.19 -23.34 5.05
C GLY A 346 -21.91 -22.09 4.54
N MET A 347 -22.11 -21.96 3.23
CA MET A 347 -22.80 -20.82 2.61
C MET A 347 -24.30 -20.82 2.96
N PRO A 348 -24.93 -19.65 3.10
CA PRO A 348 -26.39 -19.52 3.08
C PRO A 348 -26.98 -20.09 1.78
N VAL A 349 -27.96 -20.99 1.90
CA VAL A 349 -28.60 -21.64 0.75
C VAL A 349 -30.05 -21.17 0.65
N GLY A 350 -30.41 -20.62 -0.50
CA GLY A 350 -31.75 -20.17 -0.84
C GLY A 350 -32.17 -20.63 -2.24
N PRO A 351 -33.38 -20.26 -2.70
CA PRO A 351 -33.88 -20.64 -4.02
C PRO A 351 -32.98 -20.20 -5.18
N GLY A 352 -32.20 -19.13 -4.99
CA GLY A 352 -31.32 -18.58 -6.01
C GLY A 352 -30.05 -19.39 -6.27
N ASN A 353 -29.58 -20.20 -5.30
CA ASN A 353 -28.30 -20.91 -5.39
C ASN A 353 -28.38 -22.40 -5.06
N ILE A 354 -29.56 -22.92 -4.66
CA ILE A 354 -29.76 -24.33 -4.31
C ILE A 354 -29.36 -25.31 -5.43
N ASP A 355 -29.45 -24.90 -6.69
CA ASP A 355 -29.05 -25.76 -7.82
C ASP A 355 -27.54 -26.07 -7.84
N ASN A 356 -26.71 -25.26 -7.17
CA ASN A 356 -25.32 -25.64 -6.90
C ASN A 356 -25.23 -26.92 -6.07
N LEU A 357 -26.14 -27.14 -5.12
CA LEU A 357 -26.16 -28.36 -4.31
C LEU A 357 -26.87 -29.52 -5.02
N ARG A 358 -28.00 -29.26 -5.68
CA ARG A 358 -28.77 -30.31 -6.37
C ARG A 358 -27.94 -31.02 -7.45
N ALA A 359 -27.09 -30.29 -8.16
CA ALA A 359 -26.23 -30.90 -9.19
C ALA A 359 -25.25 -31.93 -8.61
N LEU A 360 -24.83 -31.79 -7.35
CA LEU A 360 -23.89 -32.71 -6.70
C LEU A 360 -24.51 -34.10 -6.49
N LEU A 361 -25.80 -34.17 -6.19
CA LEU A 361 -26.50 -35.45 -6.02
C LEU A 361 -26.53 -36.29 -7.31
N SER A 362 -26.47 -35.62 -8.47
CA SER A 362 -26.50 -36.28 -9.77
C SER A 362 -25.14 -36.84 -10.20
N HIS A 363 -24.08 -36.58 -9.44
CA HIS A 363 -22.71 -37.01 -9.75
C HIS A 363 -22.20 -38.03 -8.75
N ALA A 364 -22.64 -39.28 -8.89
CA ALA A 364 -22.20 -40.39 -8.06
C ALA A 364 -20.69 -40.63 -8.18
N GLY A 365 -20.00 -40.75 -7.05
CA GLY A 365 -18.57 -41.05 -6.99
C GLY A 365 -17.63 -39.84 -6.87
N LEU A 366 -18.15 -38.61 -6.91
CA LEU A 366 -17.37 -37.43 -6.55
C LEU A 366 -17.06 -37.43 -5.05
N MET A 367 -15.80 -37.15 -4.71
CA MET A 367 -15.41 -36.95 -3.31
C MET A 367 -15.82 -35.55 -2.88
N VAL A 368 -16.71 -35.46 -1.90
CA VAL A 368 -17.26 -34.20 -1.40
C VAL A 368 -16.76 -33.95 0.02
N PHE A 369 -16.20 -32.77 0.26
CA PHE A 369 -15.90 -32.27 1.60
C PHE A 369 -16.92 -31.20 1.98
N LEU A 370 -17.53 -31.34 3.16
CA LEU A 370 -18.40 -30.32 3.74
C LEU A 370 -17.58 -29.55 4.77
N LEU A 371 -17.23 -28.32 4.46
CA LEU A 371 -16.41 -27.45 5.29
C LEU A 371 -17.30 -26.61 6.20
N SER A 372 -17.20 -26.84 7.51
CA SER A 372 -17.98 -26.15 8.53
C SER A 372 -17.04 -25.60 9.62
N PRO A 373 -16.43 -24.41 9.40
CA PRO A 373 -15.55 -23.80 10.39
C PRO A 373 -16.30 -23.54 11.68
N GLY A 374 -15.78 -24.01 12.82
CA GLY A 374 -16.39 -23.75 14.13
C GLY A 374 -17.64 -24.58 14.45
N GLY A 375 -18.00 -25.57 13.63
CA GLY A 375 -19.08 -26.52 13.94
C GLY A 375 -20.50 -25.97 13.80
N ALA A 376 -20.69 -24.90 13.02
CA ALA A 376 -22.01 -24.36 12.70
C ALA A 376 -22.92 -25.43 12.07
N ASP A 377 -24.19 -25.46 12.48
CA ASP A 377 -25.18 -26.40 11.96
C ASP A 377 -25.61 -25.95 10.55
N PRO A 378 -25.51 -26.80 9.52
CA PRO A 378 -26.04 -26.49 8.19
C PRO A 378 -27.50 -26.03 8.18
N ALA A 379 -28.32 -26.45 9.15
CA ALA A 379 -29.70 -26.02 9.31
C ALA A 379 -29.84 -24.50 9.57
N ASP A 380 -28.85 -23.87 10.21
CA ASP A 380 -28.87 -22.43 10.51
C ASP A 380 -28.73 -21.56 9.24
N HIS A 381 -28.34 -22.18 8.12
CA HIS A 381 -28.08 -21.53 6.84
C HIS A 381 -29.02 -22.01 5.72
N ASP A 382 -30.08 -22.74 6.05
CA ASP A 382 -31.08 -23.25 5.12
C ASP A 382 -32.30 -22.31 5.01
N TYR A 383 -32.39 -21.57 3.91
CA TYR A 383 -33.53 -20.70 3.57
C TYR A 383 -34.45 -21.33 2.50
N THR A 384 -34.40 -22.65 2.35
CA THR A 384 -35.13 -23.43 1.34
C THR A 384 -36.26 -24.26 1.95
N GLY A 385 -36.47 -24.13 3.27
CA GLY A 385 -37.48 -24.90 3.99
C GLY A 385 -37.05 -26.33 4.30
N GLY A 386 -35.74 -26.58 4.44
CA GLY A 386 -35.17 -27.88 4.81
C GLY A 386 -34.63 -28.69 3.62
N GLU A 387 -34.78 -28.20 2.38
CA GLU A 387 -34.31 -28.93 1.19
C GLU A 387 -32.78 -28.97 1.13
N ALA A 388 -32.11 -27.84 1.40
CA ALA A 388 -30.65 -27.77 1.41
C ALA A 388 -30.06 -28.72 2.46
N THR A 389 -30.64 -28.73 3.67
CA THR A 389 -30.25 -29.65 4.76
C THR A 389 -30.40 -31.11 4.31
N ALA A 390 -31.53 -31.47 3.71
CA ALA A 390 -31.77 -32.82 3.21
C ALA A 390 -30.76 -33.23 2.12
N ILE A 391 -30.36 -32.31 1.24
CA ILE A 391 -29.32 -32.56 0.21
C ILE A 391 -27.96 -32.81 0.89
N LEU A 392 -27.57 -31.98 1.85
CA LEU A 392 -26.29 -32.14 2.57
C LEU A 392 -26.22 -33.46 3.35
N ASP A 393 -27.31 -33.86 4.00
CA ASP A 393 -27.42 -35.15 4.68
C ASP A 393 -27.34 -36.33 3.69
N ALA A 394 -27.97 -36.21 2.53
CA ALA A 394 -27.85 -37.21 1.48
C ALA A 394 -26.41 -37.33 0.96
N LEU A 395 -25.67 -36.22 0.83
CA LEU A 395 -24.26 -36.24 0.47
C LEU A 395 -23.41 -36.96 1.54
N LEU A 396 -23.66 -36.72 2.82
CA LEU A 396 -22.99 -37.42 3.93
C LEU A 396 -23.26 -38.93 3.91
N ASN A 397 -24.53 -39.32 3.71
CA ASN A 397 -24.91 -40.72 3.58
C ASN A 397 -24.26 -41.41 2.37
N ASN A 398 -23.93 -40.63 1.34
CA ASN A 398 -23.22 -41.09 0.14
C ASN A 398 -21.68 -40.97 0.25
N GLY A 399 -21.15 -40.75 1.45
CA GLY A 399 -19.71 -40.78 1.72
C GLY A 399 -19.00 -39.42 1.68
N ALA A 400 -19.74 -38.31 1.68
CA ALA A 400 -19.12 -36.99 1.91
C ALA A 400 -18.50 -36.92 3.32
N VAL A 401 -17.43 -36.13 3.45
CA VAL A 401 -16.65 -36.03 4.69
C VAL A 401 -16.78 -34.62 5.26
N ARG A 402 -17.12 -34.52 6.55
CA ARG A 402 -17.09 -33.23 7.26
C ARG A 402 -15.65 -32.85 7.61
N VAL A 403 -15.33 -31.57 7.44
CA VAL A 403 -14.02 -31.00 7.74
C VAL A 403 -14.22 -29.74 8.58
N GLY A 404 -13.50 -29.63 9.70
CA GLY A 404 -13.69 -28.55 10.67
C GLY A 404 -12.88 -27.29 10.39
N SER A 405 -11.90 -27.34 9.48
CA SER A 405 -11.05 -26.21 9.13
C SER A 405 -10.46 -26.33 7.73
N VAL A 406 -10.04 -25.20 7.16
CA VAL A 406 -9.32 -25.17 5.87
C VAL A 406 -7.98 -25.90 5.96
N SER A 407 -7.29 -25.87 7.11
CA SER A 407 -6.05 -26.63 7.33
C SER A 407 -6.28 -28.13 7.22
N GLU A 408 -7.31 -28.66 7.89
CA GLU A 408 -7.65 -30.08 7.81
C GLU A 408 -8.04 -30.49 6.39
N LEU A 409 -8.72 -29.61 5.65
CA LEU A 409 -9.04 -29.82 4.24
C LEU A 409 -7.77 -30.00 3.41
N LEU A 410 -6.79 -29.10 3.56
CA LEU A 410 -5.53 -29.16 2.83
C LEU A 410 -4.74 -30.43 3.14
N ASP A 411 -4.69 -30.86 4.40
CA ASP A 411 -3.99 -32.10 4.79
C ASP A 411 -4.60 -33.32 4.11
N ARG A 412 -5.94 -33.39 4.05
CA ARG A 412 -6.66 -34.47 3.36
C ARG A 412 -6.44 -34.44 1.84
N LEU A 413 -6.39 -33.26 1.24
CA LEU A 413 -6.09 -33.10 -0.19
C LEU A 413 -4.64 -33.49 -0.50
N ALA A 414 -3.70 -33.18 0.39
CA ALA A 414 -2.30 -33.59 0.26
C ALA A 414 -2.13 -35.12 0.33
N ALA A 415 -2.80 -35.79 1.28
CA ALA A 415 -2.82 -37.25 1.37
C ALA A 415 -3.37 -37.89 0.08
N ARG A 416 -4.46 -37.33 -0.47
CA ARG A 416 -5.06 -37.81 -1.73
C ARG A 416 -4.11 -37.67 -2.93
N ARG A 417 -3.32 -36.60 -2.96
CA ARG A 417 -2.31 -36.42 -4.02
C ARG A 417 -1.22 -37.47 -3.94
N ALA A 418 -0.82 -37.87 -2.74
CA ALA A 418 0.13 -38.96 -2.53
C ALA A 418 -0.45 -40.32 -2.98
N ASP A 419 -1.74 -40.60 -2.76
CA ASP A 419 -2.38 -41.84 -3.23
C ASP A 419 -2.51 -41.92 -4.76
N ARG A 420 -2.50 -40.77 -5.45
CA ARG A 420 -2.48 -40.67 -6.93
C ARG A 420 -1.06 -40.68 -7.50
N ALA A 421 0.00 -40.64 -6.67
CA ALA A 421 1.40 -40.61 -7.08
C ALA A 421 1.82 -41.98 -7.63
#